data_AF-K1RPP0-F1
#
_entry.id   AF-K1RPP0-F1
#
_cell.length_a   1.000
_cell.length_b   1.000
_cell.length_c   1.000
_cell.angle_alpha   90.00
_cell.angle_beta   90.00
_cell.angle_gamma   90.00
#
_symmetry.space_group_name_H-M   'P 1'
#
loop_
_entity.id
_entity.type
_entity.pdbx_description
1 polymer ?
#
loop_
_entity_poly.entity_id
_entity_poly.type
_entity_poly.pdbx_seq_one_letter_code
_entity_poly.pdbx_strand_id
1 'polypeptide(L)'
;QLKEIYPDDHLYTIMGADMFLTLDRWKNPKIIFEKSSIITIPRDDENKSELEKFYKNVLKPMGADAVILPNPVISVSSTFIRDNLDEFDLISGMLDKSVYDYIIKNNLYRK
;
A
#
# COMPACT_ATOMS: atom_id res chain seq x y z
N GLN A 1 3.02 -8.94 17.88
CA GLN A 1 3.24 -7.51 18.17
C GLN A 1 1.96 -6.68 18.06
N LEU A 2 1.43 -6.26 16.90
CA LEU A 2 0.20 -5.42 16.89
C LEU A 2 -1.04 -6.10 17.50
N LYS A 3 -1.31 -7.35 17.14
CA LYS A 3 -2.43 -8.14 17.71
C LYS A 3 -2.24 -8.49 19.19
N GLU A 4 -1.04 -8.33 19.76
CA GLU A 4 -0.82 -8.45 21.21
C GLU A 4 -1.15 -7.13 21.93
N ILE A 5 -0.87 -6.00 21.28
CA ILE A 5 -1.20 -4.66 21.80
C ILE A 5 -2.71 -4.39 21.68
N TYR A 6 -3.33 -4.88 20.62
CA TYR A 6 -4.75 -4.72 20.32
C TYR A 6 -5.44 -6.10 20.19
N PRO A 7 -5.58 -6.86 21.29
CA PRO A 7 -6.03 -8.25 21.27
C PRO A 7 -7.48 -8.39 20.77
N ASP A 8 -8.34 -7.44 21.11
CA ASP A 8 -9.77 -7.49 20.78
C ASP A 8 -10.12 -6.84 19.44
N ASP A 9 -9.19 -6.07 18.86
CA ASP A 9 -9.46 -5.33 17.62
C ASP A 9 -9.32 -6.20 16.38
N HIS A 10 -10.22 -6.00 15.42
CA HIS A 10 -10.05 -6.56 14.09
C HIS A 10 -9.09 -5.69 13.27
N LEU A 11 -7.97 -6.27 12.86
CA LEU A 11 -6.92 -5.52 12.16
C LEU A 11 -7.11 -5.61 10.65
N TYR A 12 -6.78 -4.50 9.97
CA TYR A 12 -6.75 -4.42 8.52
C TYR A 12 -5.34 -4.06 8.04
N THR A 13 -4.75 -4.91 7.21
CA THR A 13 -3.50 -4.62 6.53
C THR A 13 -3.82 -3.96 5.18
N ILE A 14 -3.53 -2.66 5.05
CA ILE A 14 -3.73 -1.92 3.80
C ILE A 14 -2.44 -1.98 2.98
N MET A 15 -2.56 -2.36 1.71
CA MET A 15 -1.43 -2.43 0.78
C MET A 15 -1.84 -2.03 -0.64
N GLY A 16 -0.86 -1.62 -1.45
CA GLY A 16 -1.08 -1.33 -2.87
C GLY A 16 -1.25 -2.60 -3.72
N ALA A 17 -1.80 -2.42 -4.91
CA ALA A 17 -2.04 -3.48 -5.89
C ALA A 17 -0.81 -4.39 -6.14
N ASP A 18 0.37 -3.80 -6.36
CA ASP A 18 1.61 -4.55 -6.63
C ASP A 18 1.98 -5.49 -5.49
N MET A 19 1.85 -5.04 -4.24
CA MET A 19 2.14 -5.88 -3.08
C MET A 19 1.14 -7.03 -2.98
N PHE A 20 -0.15 -6.73 -3.20
CA PHE A 20 -1.22 -7.72 -3.16
C PHE A 20 -1.01 -8.86 -4.16
N LEU A 21 -0.58 -8.56 -5.39
CA LEU A 21 -0.32 -9.55 -6.46
C LEU A 21 0.92 -10.43 -6.22
N THR A 22 1.65 -10.21 -5.12
CA THR A 22 2.81 -11.02 -4.73
C THR A 22 2.65 -11.66 -3.35
N LEU A 23 1.52 -11.44 -2.69
CA LEU A 23 1.33 -11.77 -1.28
C LEU A 23 1.40 -13.27 -1.00
N ASP A 24 1.07 -14.12 -1.98
CA ASP A 24 1.23 -15.57 -1.92
C ASP A 24 2.69 -16.02 -1.72
N ARG A 25 3.64 -15.20 -2.20
CA ARG A 25 5.08 -15.47 -2.13
C ARG A 25 5.78 -14.81 -0.95
N TRP A 26 5.06 -14.07 -0.11
CA TRP A 26 5.66 -13.44 1.06
C TRP A 26 6.12 -14.50 2.06
N LYS A 27 6.99 -14.10 2.99
CA LYS A 27 7.43 -15.00 4.05
C LYS A 27 6.27 -15.30 5.00
N ASN A 28 5.83 -16.56 5.03
CA ASN A 28 4.74 -17.06 5.90
C ASN A 28 3.43 -16.24 5.80
N PRO A 29 2.81 -16.13 4.62
CA PRO A 29 1.70 -15.19 4.38
C PRO A 29 0.45 -15.55 5.20
N LYS A 30 0.28 -16.84 5.55
CA LYS A 30 -0.80 -17.31 6.42
C LYS A 30 -0.82 -16.63 7.79
N ILE A 31 0.33 -16.24 8.33
CA ILE A 31 0.40 -15.49 9.59
C ILE A 31 -0.29 -14.13 9.45
N ILE A 32 -0.21 -13.50 8.27
CA ILE A 32 -0.92 -12.23 7.98
C ILE A 32 -2.42 -12.50 7.89
N PHE A 33 -2.81 -13.56 7.19
CA PHE A 33 -4.22 -13.94 6.99
C PHE A 33 -4.92 -14.25 8.31
N GLU A 34 -4.24 -14.90 9.24
CA GLU A 34 -4.74 -15.20 10.59
C GLU A 34 -4.87 -13.95 11.47
N LYS A 35 -4.07 -12.91 11.21
CA LYS A 35 -3.97 -11.73 12.10
C LYS A 35 -4.72 -10.51 11.60
N SER A 36 -5.09 -10.46 10.32
CA SER A 36 -5.76 -9.31 9.73
C SER A 36 -6.48 -9.66 8.43
N SER A 37 -7.54 -8.92 8.13
CA SER A 37 -8.06 -8.84 6.76
C SER A 37 -7.16 -7.92 5.93
N ILE A 38 -7.13 -8.13 4.63
CA ILE A 38 -6.29 -7.36 3.70
C ILE A 38 -7.17 -6.36 2.94
N ILE A 39 -6.71 -5.12 2.80
CA ILE A 39 -7.33 -4.13 1.93
C ILE A 39 -6.34 -3.80 0.82
N THR A 40 -6.78 -3.89 -0.42
CA THR A 40 -6.00 -3.43 -1.58
C THR A 40 -6.79 -2.45 -2.42
N ILE A 41 -6.06 -1.59 -3.12
CA ILE A 41 -6.61 -0.50 -3.89
C ILE A 41 -6.13 -0.63 -5.34
N PRO A 42 -7.04 -0.72 -6.32
CA PRO A 42 -6.65 -0.82 -7.72
C PRO A 42 -5.97 0.45 -8.21
N ARG A 43 -5.13 0.33 -9.23
CA ARG A 43 -4.56 1.47 -9.96
C ARG A 43 -5.52 2.05 -11.01
N ASP A 44 -6.31 1.17 -11.60
CA ASP A 44 -7.30 1.44 -12.64
C ASP A 44 -8.30 0.26 -12.71
N ASP A 45 -9.27 0.32 -13.62
CA ASP A 45 -10.30 -0.71 -13.77
C ASP A 45 -9.74 -2.06 -14.27
N GLU A 46 -8.69 -2.04 -15.09
CA GLU A 46 -8.05 -3.26 -15.60
C GLU A 46 -7.35 -4.01 -14.46
N ASN A 47 -6.57 -3.28 -13.67
CA ASN A 47 -5.89 -3.78 -12.49
C ASN A 47 -6.87 -4.28 -11.43
N LYS A 48 -8.06 -3.67 -11.30
CA LYS A 48 -9.12 -4.19 -10.42
C LYS A 48 -9.52 -5.62 -10.79
N SER A 49 -9.74 -5.88 -12.08
CA SER A 49 -10.10 -7.24 -12.55
C SER A 49 -8.97 -8.25 -12.26
N GLU A 50 -7.72 -7.81 -12.39
CA GLU A 50 -6.54 -8.63 -12.05
C GLU A 50 -6.52 -8.97 -10.55
N LEU A 51 -6.70 -7.97 -9.68
CA LEU A 51 -6.75 -8.16 -8.23
C LEU A 51 -7.87 -9.11 -7.81
N GLU A 52 -9.07 -8.97 -8.41
CA GLU A 52 -10.22 -9.84 -8.12
C GLU A 52 -9.96 -11.30 -8.54
N LYS A 53 -9.36 -11.50 -9.72
CA LYS A 53 -8.96 -12.83 -10.20
C LYS A 53 -7.88 -13.44 -9.29
N PHE A 54 -6.86 -12.67 -8.94
CA PHE A 54 -5.78 -13.13 -8.08
C PHE A 54 -6.30 -13.50 -6.68
N TYR A 55 -7.15 -12.66 -6.09
CA TYR A 55 -7.81 -12.97 -4.81
C TYR A 55 -8.60 -14.28 -4.90
N LYS A 56 -9.50 -14.39 -5.88
CA LYS A 56 -10.39 -15.55 -6.01
C LYS A 56 -9.63 -16.85 -6.24
N ASN A 57 -8.57 -16.82 -7.05
CA ASN A 57 -7.89 -18.02 -7.53
C ASN A 57 -6.67 -18.40 -6.68
N VAL A 58 -6.07 -17.45 -5.96
CA VAL A 58 -4.81 -17.66 -5.21
C VAL A 58 -5.00 -17.43 -3.72
N LEU A 59 -5.30 -16.18 -3.31
CA LEU A 59 -5.27 -15.81 -1.90
C LEU A 59 -6.44 -16.40 -1.08
N LYS A 60 -7.66 -16.38 -1.64
CA LYS A 60 -8.85 -16.92 -0.96
C LYS A 60 -8.71 -18.42 -0.67
N PRO A 61 -8.26 -19.28 -1.62
CA PRO A 61 -7.91 -20.67 -1.33
C PRO A 61 -6.82 -20.86 -0.27
N MET A 62 -5.90 -19.89 -0.12
CA MET A 62 -4.85 -19.93 0.91
C MET A 62 -5.35 -19.50 2.31
N GLY A 63 -6.61 -19.05 2.43
CA GLY A 63 -7.24 -18.62 3.68
C GLY A 63 -7.22 -17.12 3.93
N ALA A 64 -6.86 -16.30 2.93
CA ALA A 64 -6.93 -14.85 3.07
C ALA A 64 -8.37 -14.34 3.05
N ASP A 65 -8.67 -13.39 3.93
CA ASP A 65 -9.83 -12.50 3.82
C ASP A 65 -9.36 -11.15 3.26
N ALA A 66 -9.96 -10.71 2.16
CA ALA A 66 -9.53 -9.49 1.47
C ALA A 66 -10.69 -8.67 0.90
N VAL A 67 -10.52 -7.35 0.95
CA VAL A 67 -11.38 -6.34 0.34
C VAL A 67 -10.60 -5.60 -0.74
N ILE A 68 -11.14 -5.57 -1.94
CA ILE A 68 -10.61 -4.78 -3.06
C ILE A 68 -11.48 -3.54 -3.17
N LEU A 69 -10.89 -2.35 -3.00
CA LEU A 69 -11.65 -1.10 -3.06
C LEU A 69 -12.16 -0.83 -4.49
N PRO A 70 -13.33 -0.17 -4.63
CA PRO A 70 -13.99 -0.06 -5.92
C PRO A 70 -13.32 0.92 -6.88
N ASN A 71 -12.66 1.96 -6.36
CA ASN A 71 -12.11 3.07 -7.13
C ASN A 71 -10.59 3.17 -6.96
N PRO A 72 -9.87 3.54 -8.02
CA PRO A 72 -8.46 3.88 -7.91
C PRO A 72 -8.27 5.19 -7.15
N VAL A 73 -7.12 5.32 -6.48
CA VAL A 73 -6.69 6.57 -5.83
C VAL A 73 -5.72 7.31 -6.72
N ILE A 74 -5.63 8.63 -6.48
CA ILE A 74 -4.66 9.51 -7.14
C ILE A 74 -3.25 8.90 -7.03
N SER A 75 -2.62 8.69 -8.17
CA SER A 75 -1.28 8.12 -8.26
C SER A 75 -0.22 9.18 -7.98
N VAL A 76 0.10 9.37 -6.70
CA VAL A 76 1.35 10.03 -6.30
C VAL A 76 2.43 8.96 -6.15
N SER A 77 3.57 9.12 -6.82
CA SER A 77 4.70 8.20 -6.64
C SER A 77 5.84 8.87 -5.89
N SER A 78 6.45 8.15 -4.94
CA SER A 78 7.61 8.66 -4.21
C SER A 78 8.83 8.86 -5.12
N THR A 79 8.92 8.13 -6.24
CA THR A 79 9.98 8.34 -7.24
C THR A 79 9.84 9.71 -7.88
N PHE A 80 8.64 10.06 -8.35
CA PHE A 80 8.36 11.38 -8.90
C PHE A 80 8.65 12.50 -7.89
N ILE A 81 8.23 12.35 -6.63
CA ILE A 81 8.53 13.35 -5.60
C ILE A 81 10.04 13.53 -5.41
N ARG A 82 10.80 12.43 -5.28
CA ARG A 82 12.25 12.50 -5.06
C ARG A 82 12.99 13.13 -6.23
N ASP A 83 12.59 12.81 -7.45
CA ASP A 83 13.23 13.34 -8.67
C ASP A 83 12.95 14.84 -8.87
N ASN A 84 11.90 15.37 -8.25
CA ASN A 84 11.44 16.76 -8.41
C ASN A 84 11.48 17.57 -7.09
N LEU A 85 12.32 17.19 -6.12
CA LEU A 85 12.43 17.90 -4.82
C LEU A 85 12.87 19.37 -4.95
N ASP A 86 13.54 19.71 -6.04
CA ASP A 86 13.96 21.08 -6.35
C ASP A 86 12.86 21.96 -6.95
N GLU A 87 11.78 21.34 -7.41
CA GLU A 87 10.62 22.02 -7.99
C GLU A 87 9.44 21.93 -7.02
N PHE A 88 9.53 22.62 -5.88
CA PHE A 88 8.52 22.51 -4.81
C PHE A 88 7.10 22.76 -5.33
N ASP A 89 6.89 23.74 -6.21
CA ASP A 89 5.57 24.05 -6.76
C ASP A 89 4.94 22.85 -7.49
N LEU A 90 5.76 22.05 -8.20
CA LEU A 90 5.33 20.85 -8.93
C LEU A 90 4.85 19.73 -7.98
N ILE A 91 5.44 19.63 -6.79
CA ILE A 91 5.15 18.56 -5.82
C ILE A 91 4.33 19.04 -4.61
N SER A 92 4.08 20.34 -4.46
CA SER A 92 3.49 20.96 -3.26
C SER A 92 2.11 20.40 -2.87
N GLY A 93 1.34 19.89 -3.83
CA GLY A 93 0.06 19.21 -3.61
C GLY A 93 0.15 17.70 -3.36
N MET A 94 1.34 17.12 -3.35
CA MET A 94 1.59 15.67 -3.30
C MET A 94 2.17 15.19 -1.96
N LEU A 95 2.66 16.10 -1.13
CA LEU A 95 3.15 15.83 0.21
C LEU A 95 2.86 17.00 1.14
N ASP A 96 2.70 16.72 2.43
CA ASP A 96 2.58 17.77 3.42
C ASP A 96 3.85 18.63 3.46
N LYS A 97 3.67 19.94 3.62
CA LYS A 97 4.78 20.89 3.71
C LYS A 97 5.78 20.52 4.82
N SER A 98 5.30 20.01 5.96
CA SER A 98 6.16 19.58 7.06
C SER A 98 7.09 18.41 6.67
N VAL A 99 6.64 17.52 5.80
CA VAL A 99 7.44 16.41 5.26
C VAL A 99 8.49 16.95 4.28
N TYR A 100 8.10 17.87 3.39
CA TYR A 100 9.04 18.55 2.50
C TYR A 100 10.15 19.27 3.29
N ASP A 101 9.76 20.11 4.26
CA ASP A 101 10.68 20.85 5.11
C ASP A 101 11.65 19.89 5.85
N TYR A 102 11.15 18.74 6.30
CA TYR A 102 11.98 17.70 6.93
C TYR A 102 13.00 17.10 5.95
N ILE A 103 12.59 16.78 4.71
CA ILE A 103 13.48 16.25 3.67
C ILE A 103 14.62 17.24 3.39
N ILE A 104 14.30 18.52 3.20
CA ILE A 104 15.28 19.57 2.92
C ILE A 104 16.21 19.79 4.12
N LYS A 105 15.67 19.93 5.33
CA LYS A 105 16.45 20.14 6.55
C LYS A 105 17.48 19.03 6.81
N ASN A 106 17.14 17.80 6.47
CA ASN A 106 17.98 16.62 6.71
C ASN A 106 18.78 16.17 5.47
N ASN A 107 18.76 16.94 4.37
CA ASN A 107 19.41 16.59 3.10
C ASN A 107 19.07 15.17 2.61
N LEU A 108 17.82 14.73 2.80
CA LEU A 108 17.40 13.41 2.34
C LEU A 108 17.24 13.43 0.81
N TYR A 109 17.62 12.32 0.17
CA TYR A 109 17.52 12.12 -1.28
C TYR A 109 18.31 13.15 -2.12
N ARG A 110 19.22 13.90 -1.48
CA ARG A 110 20.23 14.73 -2.14
C ARG A 110 21.44 13.85 -2.48
N LYS A 111 21.97 13.98 -3.69
CA LYS A 111 23.26 13.37 -4.06
C LYS A 111 24.41 14.11 -3.43
#